data_AF-A0AAQ0J6J6-F1
#
_entry.id   AF-A0AAQ0J6J6-F1
#
_cell.length_a   1.000
_cell.length_b   1.000
_cell.length_c   1.000
_cell.angle_alpha   90.00
_cell.angle_beta   90.00
_cell.angle_gamma   90.00
#
_symmetry.space_group_name_H-M   'P 1'
#
loop_
_entity.id
_entity.type
_entity.pdbx_description
1 polymer ?
#
loop_
_entity_poly.entity_id
_entity_poly.type
_entity_poly.pdbx_seq_one_letter_code
_entity_poly.pdbx_strand_id
1 'polypeptide(L)'
;MEILHFLAIPLCEEDVSRLVHYCKASAFDAEKYLIPIRYKQVRYLAKPVEKFPISIETWELHVRHVRSLLKHRFGFLLQRDLIFLACEAGLVIKEAVFSHFY
;
A
#
# COMPACT_ATOMS: atom_id res chain seq x y z
N MET A 1 -10.44 -14.71 15.39
CA MET A 1 -10.21 -14.21 14.03
C MET A 1 -9.52 -12.87 14.16
N GLU A 2 -8.25 -12.78 13.76
CA GLU A 2 -7.49 -11.54 13.84
C GLU A 2 -7.80 -10.67 12.62
N ILE A 3 -8.06 -9.39 12.84
CA ILE A 3 -8.33 -8.40 11.79
C ILE A 3 -7.15 -7.45 11.69
N LEU A 4 -6.57 -7.36 10.50
CA LEU A 4 -5.53 -6.42 10.15
C LEU A 4 -6.16 -5.20 9.48
N HIS A 5 -5.70 -4.01 9.87
CA HIS A 5 -6.21 -2.75 9.36
C HIS A 5 -5.14 -2.06 8.51
N PHE A 6 -5.55 -1.52 7.38
CA PHE A 6 -4.67 -0.84 6.45
C PHE A 6 -5.30 0.45 5.93
N LEU A 7 -4.44 1.42 5.65
CA LEU A 7 -4.72 2.48 4.69
C LEU A 7 -4.13 2.00 3.35
N ALA A 8 -4.98 1.75 2.36
CA ALA A 8 -4.60 1.02 1.16
C ALA A 8 -4.97 1.76 -0.13
N ILE A 9 -4.26 1.45 -1.20
CA ILE A 9 -4.54 1.91 -2.56
C ILE A 9 -4.74 0.66 -3.42
N PRO A 10 -5.92 0.44 -4.01
CA PRO A 10 -6.11 -0.66 -4.95
C PRO A 10 -5.27 -0.44 -6.21
N LEU A 11 -4.65 -1.49 -6.69
CA LEU A 11 -3.77 -1.48 -7.87
C LEU A 11 -4.39 -2.30 -8.99
N CYS A 12 -4.41 -1.76 -10.21
CA CYS A 12 -4.61 -2.56 -11.41
C CYS A 12 -3.27 -3.11 -11.95
N GLU A 13 -3.31 -3.99 -12.96
CA GLU A 13 -2.11 -4.56 -13.58
C GLU A 13 -1.16 -3.50 -14.16
N GLU A 14 -1.70 -2.41 -14.70
CA GLU A 14 -0.90 -1.29 -15.20
C GLU A 14 -0.15 -0.60 -14.05
N ASP A 15 -0.82 -0.34 -12.91
CA ASP A 15 -0.21 0.28 -11.74
C ASP A 15 0.94 -0.59 -11.21
N VAL A 16 0.72 -1.91 -11.13
CA VAL A 16 1.72 -2.90 -10.71
C VAL A 16 2.93 -2.87 -11.65
N SER A 17 2.70 -2.91 -12.96
CA SER A 17 3.76 -2.87 -13.96
C SER A 17 4.63 -1.60 -13.83
N ARG A 18 3.98 -0.45 -13.61
CA ARG A 18 4.66 0.83 -13.39
C ARG A 18 5.42 0.87 -12.07
N LEU A 19 4.86 0.33 -10.99
CA LEU A 19 5.53 0.21 -9.69
C LEU A 19 6.81 -0.63 -9.79
N VAL A 20 6.74 -1.80 -10.43
CA VAL A 20 7.90 -2.67 -10.65
C VAL A 20 8.99 -1.92 -11.41
N HIS A 21 8.64 -1.23 -12.49
CA HIS A 21 9.59 -0.46 -13.28
C HIS A 21 10.25 0.67 -12.45
N TYR A 22 9.44 1.44 -11.72
CA TYR A 22 9.94 2.55 -10.89
C TYR A 22 10.86 2.09 -9.77
N CYS A 23 10.50 1.03 -9.06
CA CYS A 23 11.31 0.54 -7.94
C CYS A 23 12.65 -0.03 -8.40
N LYS A 24 12.69 -0.71 -9.56
CA LYS A 24 13.95 -1.13 -10.19
C LYS A 24 14.86 0.07 -10.51
N ALA A 25 14.27 1.15 -11.03
CA ALA A 25 15.04 2.34 -11.45
C ALA A 25 15.52 3.22 -10.28
N SER A 26 14.78 3.25 -9.16
CA SER A 26 14.98 4.24 -8.08
C SER A 26 15.62 3.69 -6.80
N ALA A 27 15.92 2.38 -6.74
CA ALA A 27 16.39 1.67 -5.54
C ALA A 27 15.53 1.96 -4.29
N PHE A 28 14.26 2.31 -4.51
CA PHE A 28 13.36 2.74 -3.45
C PHE A 28 12.73 1.52 -2.80
N ASP A 29 13.11 1.29 -1.55
CA ASP A 29 12.49 0.29 -0.68
C ASP A 29 11.11 0.81 -0.24
N ALA A 30 10.12 0.62 -1.11
CA ALA A 30 8.74 0.96 -0.83
C ALA A 30 8.20 0.17 0.36
N GLU A 31 8.66 -1.06 0.56
CA GLU A 31 8.18 -1.96 1.62
C GLU A 31 8.41 -1.39 3.02
N LYS A 32 9.40 -0.50 3.18
CA LYS A 32 9.62 0.25 4.44
C LYS A 32 8.46 1.17 4.82
N TYR A 33 7.67 1.63 3.86
CA TYR A 33 6.63 2.65 4.07
C TYR A 33 5.24 2.21 3.64
N LEU A 34 5.16 1.45 2.55
CA LEU A 34 3.97 0.88 1.97
C LEU A 34 4.26 -0.54 1.50
N ILE A 35 3.59 -1.51 2.11
CA ILE A 35 3.73 -2.91 1.76
C ILE A 35 2.76 -3.30 0.65
N PRO A 36 3.22 -3.99 -0.41
CA PRO A 36 2.31 -4.61 -1.35
C PRO A 36 1.63 -5.82 -0.70
N ILE A 37 0.31 -5.88 -0.82
CA ILE A 37 -0.48 -7.00 -0.33
C ILE A 37 -1.51 -7.43 -1.37
N ARG A 38 -1.90 -8.69 -1.35
CA ARG A 38 -3.09 -9.20 -2.02
C ARG A 38 -4.12 -9.60 -0.98
N TYR A 39 -5.36 -9.17 -1.19
CA TYR A 39 -6.52 -9.57 -0.39
C TYR A 39 -7.72 -9.76 -1.30
N LYS A 40 -8.40 -10.92 -1.20
CA LYS A 40 -9.57 -11.28 -2.02
C LYS A 40 -9.37 -10.98 -3.52
N GLN A 41 -8.24 -11.44 -4.08
CA GLN A 41 -7.80 -11.26 -5.48
C GLN A 41 -7.38 -9.85 -5.90
N VAL A 42 -7.63 -8.83 -5.09
CA VAL A 42 -7.20 -7.45 -5.39
C VAL A 42 -5.82 -7.19 -4.80
N ARG A 43 -4.95 -6.53 -5.56
CA ARG A 43 -3.65 -6.07 -5.08
C ARG A 43 -3.76 -4.66 -4.53
N TYR A 44 -3.02 -4.40 -3.47
CA TYR A 44 -2.99 -3.12 -2.80
C TYR A 44 -1.56 -2.71 -2.50
N LEU A 45 -1.33 -1.40 -2.52
CA LEU A 45 -0.20 -0.78 -1.84
C LEU A 45 -0.71 -0.24 -0.50
N ALA A 46 -0.25 -0.81 0.61
CA ALA A 46 -0.89 -0.66 1.91
C ALA A 46 0.05 -0.14 3.00
N LYS A 47 -0.43 0.78 3.84
CA LYS A 47 0.19 1.19 5.10
C LYS A 47 -0.54 0.47 6.26
N PRO A 48 0.14 -0.37 7.04
CA PRO A 48 -0.44 -0.96 8.25
C PRO A 48 -0.92 0.11 9.24
N VAL A 49 -2.05 -0.16 9.89
CA VAL A 49 -2.61 0.63 10.98
C VAL A 49 -2.64 -0.26 12.21
N GLU A 50 -1.58 -0.19 13.02
CA GLU A 50 -1.32 -1.13 14.13
C GLU A 50 -2.35 -1.10 15.25
N LYS A 51 -3.01 0.05 15.44
CA LYS A 51 -4.05 0.23 16.45
C LYS A 51 -5.30 0.72 15.74
N PHE A 52 -6.44 0.09 16.00
CA PHE A 52 -7.74 0.54 15.53
C PHE A 52 -8.81 0.18 16.58
N PRO A 53 -9.80 1.04 16.86
CA PRO A 53 -10.05 2.36 16.26
C PRO A 53 -8.98 3.40 16.62
N ILE A 54 -8.85 4.44 15.80
CA ILE A 54 -7.98 5.60 16.03
C ILE A 54 -8.77 6.90 15.91
N SER A 55 -8.20 7.97 16.45
CA SER A 55 -8.77 9.31 16.31
C SER A 55 -8.74 9.76 14.84
N ILE A 56 -9.67 10.66 14.48
CA ILE A 56 -9.75 11.24 13.13
C ILE A 56 -8.46 11.98 12.80
N GLU A 57 -7.88 12.72 13.75
CA GLU A 57 -6.64 13.46 13.58
C GLU A 57 -5.49 12.50 13.24
N THR A 58 -5.43 11.36 13.93
CA THR A 58 -4.43 10.32 13.65
C THR A 58 -4.64 9.75 12.24
N TRP A 59 -5.88 9.42 11.88
CA TRP A 59 -6.21 8.94 10.54
C TRP A 59 -5.78 9.92 9.44
N GLU A 60 -6.06 11.21 9.61
CA GLU A 60 -5.64 12.24 8.66
C GLU A 60 -4.12 12.34 8.54
N LEU A 61 -3.36 12.16 9.63
CA LEU A 61 -1.90 12.10 9.57
C LEU A 61 -1.42 10.91 8.73
N HIS A 62 -2.06 9.75 8.86
CA HIS A 62 -1.77 8.60 8.00
C HIS A 62 -2.05 8.92 6.52
N VAL A 63 -3.20 9.54 6.22
CA VAL A 63 -3.58 9.93 4.84
C VAL A 63 -2.59 10.95 4.27
N ARG A 64 -2.26 12.01 5.01
CA ARG A 64 -1.31 13.04 4.56
C ARG A 64 0.08 12.45 4.32
N HIS A 65 0.54 11.56 5.21
CA HIS A 65 1.81 10.88 5.04
C HIS A 65 1.85 10.05 3.76
N VAL A 66 0.84 9.22 3.52
CA VAL A 66 0.78 8.40 2.29
C VAL A 66 0.69 9.29 1.06
N ARG A 67 -0.16 10.32 1.03
CA ARG A 67 -0.25 11.26 -0.09
C ARG A 67 1.07 11.96 -0.39
N SER A 68 1.79 12.41 0.64
CA SER A 68 3.12 13.00 0.47
C SER A 68 4.10 12.02 -0.18
N LEU A 69 4.12 10.77 0.30
CA LEU A 69 4.96 9.71 -0.25
C LEU A 69 4.64 9.45 -1.74
N LEU A 70 3.35 9.31 -2.07
CA LEU A 70 2.90 9.14 -3.45
C LEU A 70 3.33 10.32 -4.31
N LYS A 71 3.16 11.55 -3.85
CA LYS A 71 3.55 12.75 -4.61
C LYS A 71 5.03 12.77 -4.96
N HIS A 72 5.89 12.34 -4.04
CA HIS A 72 7.33 12.36 -4.24
C HIS A 72 7.87 11.16 -5.01
N ARG A 73 7.21 9.99 -4.96
CA ARG A 73 7.77 8.73 -5.47
C ARG A 73 6.89 8.01 -6.48
N PHE A 74 5.57 8.10 -6.34
CA PHE A 74 4.59 7.37 -7.15
C PHE A 74 3.47 8.31 -7.61
N GLY A 75 3.84 9.42 -8.27
CA GLY A 75 2.89 10.47 -8.63
C GLY A 75 1.71 9.98 -9.46
N PHE A 76 1.89 8.88 -10.20
CA PHE A 76 0.84 8.23 -10.97
C PHE A 76 -0.26 7.58 -10.11
N LEU A 77 0.03 7.22 -8.87
CA LEU A 77 -0.94 6.69 -7.92
C LEU A 77 -1.71 7.78 -7.17
N LEU A 78 -1.35 9.06 -7.32
CA LEU A 78 -2.05 10.16 -6.62
C LEU A 78 -3.52 10.29 -7.00
N GLN A 79 -3.90 9.81 -8.19
CA GLN A 79 -5.28 9.84 -8.67
C GLN A 79 -6.11 8.66 -8.15
N ARG A 80 -5.48 7.68 -7.50
CA ARG A 80 -6.17 6.54 -6.90
C ARG A 80 -6.74 6.93 -5.54
N ASP A 81 -7.91 6.38 -5.23
CA ASP A 81 -8.52 6.56 -3.92
C ASP A 81 -7.77 5.79 -2.84
N LEU A 82 -7.52 6.49 -1.74
CA LEU A 82 -7.03 5.91 -0.51
C LEU A 82 -8.21 5.39 0.29
N ILE A 83 -8.22 4.09 0.55
CA ILE A 83 -9.31 3.41 1.24
C ILE A 83 -8.84 2.88 2.60
N PHE A 84 -9.78 2.81 3.54
CA PHE A 84 -9.61 1.98 4.72
C PHE A 84 -9.92 0.52 4.35
N LEU A 85 -9.02 -0.39 4.69
CA LEU A 85 -9.16 -1.80 4.40
C LEU A 85 -9.00 -2.60 5.70
N ALA A 86 -10.05 -3.33 6.07
CA ALA A 86 -10.04 -4.29 7.16
C ALA A 86 -10.01 -5.72 6.58
N CYS A 87 -8.97 -6.47 6.91
CA CYS A 87 -8.71 -7.79 6.35
C CYS A 87 -8.67 -8.85 7.43
N GLU A 88 -9.23 -10.02 7.15
CA GLU A 88 -8.93 -11.22 7.93
C GLU A 88 -7.46 -11.60 7.73
N ALA A 89 -6.69 -11.70 8.81
CA ALA A 89 -5.24 -11.88 8.75
C ALA A 89 -4.81 -13.09 7.89
N GLY A 90 -5.54 -14.20 7.99
CA GLY A 90 -5.27 -15.43 7.23
C GLY A 90 -5.50 -15.34 5.71
N LEU A 91 -6.12 -14.26 5.23
CA LEU A 91 -6.39 -14.02 3.81
C LEU A 91 -5.48 -12.95 3.20
N VAL A 92 -4.62 -12.32 4.00
CA VAL A 92 -3.67 -11.31 3.52
C VAL A 92 -2.39 -11.99 3.08
N ILE A 93 -2.06 -11.84 1.81
CA ILE A 93 -0.79 -12.32 1.26
C ILE A 93 0.11 -11.11 1.07
N LYS A 94 1.24 -11.04 1.76
CA LYS A 94 2.26 -10.03 1.45
C LYS A 94 2.88 -10.39 0.11
N GLU A 95 2.85 -9.47 -0.84
CA GLU A 95 3.46 -9.67 -2.13
C GLU A 95 4.81 -8.97 -2.16
N ALA A 96 5.83 -9.72 -2.55
CA ALA A 96 7.06 -9.13 -3.02
C ALA A 96 6.81 -8.58 -4.43
N VAL A 97 6.30 -7.35 -4.55
CA VAL A 97 6.22 -6.69 -5.86
C VAL A 97 7.63 -6.48 -6.45
N PHE A 98 8.67 -6.56 -5.63
CA PHE A 98 10.05 -6.24 -5.98
C PHE A 98 11.01 -7.44 -6.03
N SER A 99 10.59 -8.62 -5.58
CA SER A 99 11.44 -9.81 -5.49
C SER A 99 11.02 -10.83 -6.53
N HIS A 100 11.46 -10.65 -7.78
CA HIS A 100 11.76 -11.72 -8.76
C HIS A 100 12.08 -11.10 -10.12
N PHE A 101 13.30 -10.59 -10.26
CA PHE A 101 13.96 -10.47 -11.56
C PHE A 101 15.45 -10.69 -11.33
N TYR A 102 15.83 -11.96 -11.12
CA TYR A 102 17.17 -12.44 -11.44
C TYR A 102 17.26 -12.62 -12.95
#